data_AF-A0A7V1A6U1-F1
#
_entry.id   AF-A0A7V1A6U1-F1
#
_cell.length_a   1.000
_cell.length_b   1.000
_cell.length_c   1.000
_cell.angle_alpha   90.00
_cell.angle_beta   90.00
_cell.angle_gamma   90.00
#
_symmetry.space_group_name_H-M   'P 1'
#
loop_
_entity.id
_entity.type
_entity.pdbx_description
1 polymer ?
#
loop_
_entity_poly.entity_id
_entity_poly.type
_entity_poly.pdbx_seq_one_letter_code
_entity_poly.pdbx_strand_id
1 'polypeptide(L)'
;MAERSPLFLGLARPPKYLGLPVGYLVVLAMGVVLPFIWTKSLIFFLIGIIAYPVLWFVADKEPHFFEVLRISFGTVRSTKNRTYHGGDSFGA
;
A
#
# COMPACT_ATOMS: atom_id res chain seq x y z
N MET A 1 8.15 -32.90 -3.17
CA MET A 1 8.21 -31.46 -2.86
C MET A 1 8.65 -30.76 -4.13
N ALA A 2 7.75 -30.04 -4.81
CA ALA A 2 8.07 -29.45 -6.11
C ALA A 2 9.18 -28.40 -5.95
N GLU A 3 10.29 -28.60 -6.64
CA GLU A 3 11.41 -27.67 -6.72
C GLU A 3 10.86 -26.34 -7.26
N ARG A 4 10.87 -25.30 -6.42
CA ARG A 4 10.36 -23.95 -6.78
C ARG A 4 11.28 -23.37 -7.85
N SER A 5 11.00 -23.68 -9.12
CA SER A 5 11.74 -23.10 -10.23
C SER A 5 11.61 -21.56 -10.17
N PRO A 6 12.73 -20.82 -10.19
CA PRO A 6 12.75 -19.37 -10.03
C PRO A 6 11.95 -18.65 -11.13
N LEU A 7 11.72 -19.33 -12.25
CA LEU A 7 10.93 -18.85 -13.38
C LEU A 7 9.44 -18.67 -13.00
N PHE A 8 8.84 -19.62 -12.27
CA PHE A 8 7.46 -19.49 -11.79
C PHE A 8 7.32 -18.43 -10.70
N LEU A 9 8.36 -18.23 -9.89
CA LEU A 9 8.37 -17.20 -8.85
C LEU A 9 8.49 -15.79 -9.44
N GLY A 10 9.17 -15.64 -10.57
CA GLY A 10 9.21 -14.41 -11.35
C GLY A 10 7.87 -14.08 -12.03
N LEU A 11 7.15 -15.08 -12.54
CA LEU A 11 5.82 -14.92 -13.13
C LEU A 11 4.75 -14.48 -12.12
N ALA A 12 4.89 -14.88 -10.86
CA ALA A 12 3.99 -14.46 -9.79
C ALA A 12 4.30 -13.07 -9.22
N ARG A 13 5.41 -12.41 -9.64
CA ARG A 13 5.69 -11.05 -9.17
C ARG A 13 4.67 -10.08 -9.75
N PRO A 14 4.10 -9.19 -8.91
CA PRO A 14 3.16 -8.20 -9.39
C PRO A 14 3.84 -7.26 -10.39
N PRO A 15 3.10 -6.76 -11.39
CA PRO A 15 3.64 -5.85 -12.39
C PRO A 15 4.15 -4.56 -11.73
N LYS A 16 5.42 -4.25 -11.96
CA LYS A 16 6.08 -3.03 -11.49
C LYS A 16 6.23 -2.05 -12.64
N TYR A 17 5.78 -0.82 -12.44
CA TYR A 17 6.03 0.31 -13.33
C TYR A 17 7.09 1.21 -12.71
N LEU A 18 8.21 1.41 -13.41
CA LEU A 18 9.36 2.17 -12.89
C LEU A 18 9.82 1.70 -11.48
N GLY A 19 9.78 0.38 -11.25
CA GLY A 19 10.15 -0.22 -9.96
C GLY A 19 9.08 -0.18 -8.87
N LEU A 20 7.96 0.53 -9.05
CA LEU A 20 6.84 0.59 -8.10
C LEU A 20 5.66 -0.27 -8.57
N PRO A 21 5.02 -1.05 -7.68
CA PRO A 21 3.73 -1.67 -7.96
C PRO A 21 2.65 -0.60 -8.23
N VAL A 22 1.66 -0.94 -9.06
CA VAL A 22 0.58 0.00 -9.47
C VAL A 22 -0.10 0.67 -8.27
N GLY A 23 -0.37 -0.07 -7.19
CA GLY A 23 -1.00 0.48 -5.99
C GLY A 23 -0.22 1.63 -5.34
N TYR A 24 1.11 1.56 -5.36
CA TYR A 24 1.96 2.62 -4.81
C TYR A 24 1.89 3.90 -5.65
N LEU A 25 1.84 3.75 -6.98
CA LEU A 25 1.71 4.89 -7.89
C LEU A 25 0.36 5.59 -7.72
N VAL A 26 -0.72 4.82 -7.53
CA VAL A 26 -2.05 5.37 -7.27
C VAL A 26 -2.05 6.19 -5.98
N VAL A 27 -1.47 5.66 -4.89
CA VAL A 27 -1.40 6.37 -3.60
C VAL A 27 -0.53 7.63 -3.71
N LEU A 28 0.62 7.56 -4.37
CA LEU A 28 1.48 8.71 -4.63
C LEU A 28 0.73 9.80 -5.43
N ALA A 29 0.07 9.40 -6.53
CA ALA A 29 -0.68 10.32 -7.37
C ALA A 29 -1.84 10.96 -6.60
N MET A 30 -2.59 10.19 -5.81
CA MET A 30 -3.66 10.74 -4.96
C MET A 30 -3.11 11.72 -3.92
N GLY A 31 -1.99 11.39 -3.28
CA GLY A 31 -1.36 12.23 -2.25
C GLY A 31 -0.72 13.51 -2.78
N VAL A 32 -0.31 13.55 -4.06
CA VAL A 32 0.35 14.70 -4.68
C VAL A 32 -0.62 15.52 -5.52
N VAL A 33 -1.35 14.87 -6.42
CA VAL A 33 -2.18 15.52 -7.43
C VAL A 33 -3.45 16.12 -6.82
N LEU A 34 -4.12 15.41 -5.89
CA LEU A 34 -5.37 15.93 -5.32
C LEU A 34 -5.13 17.21 -4.49
N PRO A 35 -4.15 17.25 -3.56
CA PRO A 35 -3.88 18.49 -2.82
C PRO A 35 -3.34 19.60 -3.72
N PHE A 36 -2.59 19.25 -4.76
CA PHE A 36 -2.18 20.22 -5.79
C PHE A 36 -3.39 20.85 -6.48
N ILE A 37 -4.41 20.08 -6.88
CA ILE A 37 -5.61 20.64 -7.53
C ILE A 37 -6.33 21.62 -6.61
N TRP A 38 -6.46 21.31 -5.32
CA TRP A 38 -7.14 22.17 -4.36
C TRP A 38 -6.36 23.44 -4.02
N THR A 39 -5.06 23.32 -3.77
CA THR A 39 -4.23 24.44 -3.30
C THR A 39 -3.55 25.23 -4.42
N LYS A 40 -3.45 24.62 -5.62
CA LYS A 40 -2.61 25.06 -6.76
C LYS A 40 -1.13 25.29 -6.42
N SER A 41 -0.66 24.74 -5.30
CA SER A 41 0.71 24.94 -4.85
C SER A 41 1.66 23.90 -5.44
N LEU A 42 2.71 24.35 -6.13
CA LEU A 42 3.71 23.46 -6.72
C LEU A 42 4.54 22.68 -5.68
N ILE A 43 4.46 23.05 -4.39
CA ILE A 43 5.16 22.38 -3.29
C ILE A 43 4.78 20.89 -3.21
N PHE A 44 3.56 20.52 -3.57
CA PHE A 44 3.12 19.12 -3.55
C PHE A 44 3.93 18.23 -4.50
N PHE A 45 4.43 18.77 -5.62
CA PHE A 45 5.32 18.02 -6.51
C PHE A 45 6.69 17.76 -5.87
N LEU A 46 7.23 18.71 -5.10
CA LEU A 46 8.48 18.50 -4.35
C LEU A 46 8.31 17.40 -3.30
N ILE A 47 7.15 17.38 -2.61
CA ILE A 47 6.79 16.30 -1.69
C ILE A 47 6.72 14.97 -2.45
N GLY A 48 6.13 14.96 -3.65
CA GLY A 48 6.08 13.77 -4.51
C GLY A 48 7.46 13.23 -4.88
N ILE A 49 8.41 14.10 -5.22
CA ILE A 49 9.80 13.74 -5.52
C ILE A 49 10.47 13.05 -4.32
N ILE A 50 10.22 13.54 -3.11
CA ILE A 50 10.76 12.94 -1.88
C ILE A 50 10.01 11.66 -1.50
N ALA A 51 8.69 11.61 -1.69
CA ALA A 51 7.87 10.46 -1.37
C ALA A 51 8.16 9.26 -2.26
N TYR A 52 8.53 9.50 -3.53
CA TYR A 52 8.84 8.45 -4.50
C TYR A 52 9.96 7.47 -4.05
N PRO A 53 11.18 7.90 -3.67
CA PRO A 53 12.22 6.99 -3.19
C PRO A 53 11.85 6.30 -1.87
N VAL A 54 11.07 6.95 -1.00
CA VAL A 54 10.56 6.33 0.22
C VAL A 54 9.62 5.16 -0.14
N LEU A 55 8.67 5.39 -1.04
CA LEU A 55 7.74 4.37 -1.52
C LEU A 55 8.45 3.27 -2.28
N TRP A 56 9.52 3.59 -3.03
CA TRP A 56 10.36 2.60 -3.70
C TRP A 56 11.02 1.65 -2.69
N PHE A 57 11.59 2.19 -1.61
CA PHE A 57 12.20 1.39 -0.55
C PHE A 57 11.18 0.50 0.17
N VAL A 58 9.97 1.00 0.42
CA VAL A 58 8.88 0.21 1.02
C VAL A 58 8.42 -0.90 0.06
N ALA A 59 8.27 -0.57 -1.23
CA ALA A 59 7.87 -1.52 -2.27
C ALA A 59 8.91 -2.63 -2.54
N ASP A 60 10.19 -2.36 -2.27
CA ASP A 60 11.25 -3.37 -2.35
C ASP A 60 11.09 -4.42 -1.25
N LYS A 61 10.65 -4.00 -0.06
CA LYS A 61 10.36 -4.91 1.06
C LYS A 61 9.04 -5.64 0.90
N GLU A 62 7.95 -4.93 0.59
CA GLU A 62 6.61 -5.50 0.52
C GLU A 62 5.76 -4.92 -0.64
N PRO A 63 5.67 -5.61 -1.78
CA PRO A 63 4.99 -5.08 -2.97
C PRO A 63 3.46 -5.01 -2.84
N HIS A 64 2.85 -5.76 -1.91
CA HIS A 64 1.39 -5.80 -1.71
C HIS A 64 0.90 -5.01 -0.49
N PHE A 65 1.76 -4.19 0.13
CA PHE A 65 1.45 -3.46 1.36
C PHE A 65 0.10 -2.71 1.32
N PHE A 66 -0.13 -1.90 0.27
CA PHE A 66 -1.37 -1.13 0.15
C PHE A 66 -2.61 -1.98 -0.13
N GLU A 67 -2.44 -3.13 -0.79
CA GLU A 67 -3.54 -4.07 -1.01
C GLU A 67 -3.94 -4.76 0.29
N VAL A 68 -2.97 -5.22 1.07
CA VAL A 68 -3.21 -5.79 2.40
C VAL A 68 -3.87 -4.76 3.31
N LEU A 69 -3.42 -3.51 3.32
CA LEU A 69 -4.08 -2.44 4.08
C LEU A 69 -5.52 -2.25 3.62
N ARG A 70 -5.75 -2.11 2.31
CA ARG A 70 -7.09 -1.91 1.74
C ARG A 70 -8.05 -3.04 2.13
N ILE A 71 -7.61 -4.29 2.00
CA ILE A 71 -8.42 -5.47 2.36
C ILE A 71 -8.64 -5.51 3.87
N SER A 72 -7.59 -5.28 4.66
CA SER A 72 -7.68 -5.33 6.13
C SER A 72 -8.69 -4.29 6.66
N PHE A 73 -8.66 -3.07 6.13
CA PHE A 73 -9.62 -2.02 6.50
C PHE A 73 -11.01 -2.18 5.87
N GLY A 74 -11.11 -2.82 4.70
CA GLY A 74 -12.38 -3.00 3.98
C GLY A 74 -13.19 -4.22 4.42
N THR A 75 -12.50 -5.32 4.77
CA THR A 75 -13.13 -6.61 5.10
C THR A 75 -13.35 -6.77 6.61
N VAL A 76 -12.41 -6.32 7.44
CA VAL A 76 -12.54 -6.45 8.90
C VAL A 76 -13.22 -5.21 9.46
N ARG A 77 -14.43 -5.38 10.01
CA ARG A 77 -15.11 -4.29 10.73
C ARG A 77 -14.26 -3.90 11.93
N SER A 78 -13.98 -2.60 12.09
CA SER A 78 -13.21 -2.12 13.23
C SER A 78 -13.95 -2.40 14.54
N THR A 79 -13.45 -3.34 15.34
CA THR A 79 -13.97 -3.63 16.68
C THR A 79 -13.50 -2.52 17.63
N LYS A 80 -14.33 -1.48 17.79
CA LYS A 80 -13.99 -0.28 18.57
C LYS A 80 -13.57 -0.58 20.02
N ASN A 81 -14.09 -1.67 20.60
CA ASN A 81 -13.75 -2.12 21.97
C ASN A 81 -12.69 -3.22 22.02
N ARG A 82 -11.92 -3.50 20.94
CA ARG A 82 -10.90 -4.57 20.98
C ARG A 82 -9.85 -4.35 22.06
N THR A 83 -9.56 -3.09 22.38
CA THR A 83 -8.61 -2.70 23.43
C THR A 83 -9.10 -3.09 24.83
N TYR A 84 -10.42 -3.14 25.04
CA TYR A 84 -11.02 -3.52 26.32
C TYR A 84 -11.36 -5.01 26.40
N HIS A 85 -11.67 -5.66 25.27
CA HIS A 85 -12.19 -7.03 25.25
C HIS A 85 -11.35 -8.01 24.42
N GLY A 86 -10.07 -7.72 24.16
CA GLY A 86 -9.16 -8.60 23.41
C GLY A 86 -9.47 -8.74 21.91
N GLY A 87 -10.68 -8.39 21.47
CA GLY A 87 -11.18 -8.62 20.12
C GLY A 87 -11.85 -9.98 19.92
N ASP A 88 -11.97 -10.78 20.98
CA ASP A 88 -12.54 -12.14 21.00
C ASP A 88 -13.86 -12.26 21.78
N SER A 89 -14.35 -11.17 22.38
CA SER A 89 -15.67 -11.16 23.02
C SER A 89 -16.80 -11.15 21.98
N PHE A 90 -17.47 -12.28 21.79
CA PHE A 90 -18.79 -12.34 21.17
C PHE A 90 -19.80 -12.23 22.30
N GLY A 91 -20.57 -11.14 22.35
CA GLY A 91 -21.57 -10.94 23.41
C GLY A 91 -22.47 -12.16 23.55
N ALA A 92 -22.58 -12.67 24.78
CA ALA A 92 -23.56 -13.69 25.14
C ALA A 92 -24.97 -13.09 25.18
#